data_AF-A0A959UDQ5-F1
#
_entry.id   AF-A0A959UDQ5-F1
#
_cell.length_a   1.000
_cell.length_b   1.000
_cell.length_c   1.000
_cell.angle_alpha   90.00
_cell.angle_beta   90.00
_cell.angle_gamma   90.00
#
_symmetry.space_group_name_H-M   'P 1'
#
loop_
_entity.id
_entity.type
_entity.pdbx_description
1 polymer ?
#
loop_
_entity_poly.entity_id
_entity_poly.type
_entity_poly.pdbx_seq_one_letter_code
_entity_poly.pdbx_strand_id
1 'polypeptide(L)'
;MKHKYKLYIFIFSIFLLACKDEELKAPVPGYITIDNIDVVSSAAGQGSTKDKITDAWVFIDDNLIGSFELPTTIPIQKTGNVRLSIRGGIFNNGMSNSRKIYPFYNFYRLDTIINPE
;
A
#
# COMPACT_ATOMS: atom_id res chain seq x y z
N MET A 1 -47.48 37.21 -14.79
CA MET A 1 -47.09 35.78 -14.66
C MET A 1 -45.94 35.36 -15.61
N LYS A 2 -45.74 35.99 -16.77
CA LYS A 2 -44.72 35.61 -17.77
C LYS A 2 -43.24 35.96 -17.46
N HIS A 3 -42.94 36.57 -16.32
CA HIS A 3 -41.54 36.84 -15.91
C HIS A 3 -41.07 35.94 -14.77
N LYS A 4 -41.99 35.32 -14.02
CA LYS A 4 -41.64 34.41 -12.92
C LYS A 4 -40.97 33.13 -13.44
N TYR A 5 -41.44 32.57 -14.56
CA TYR A 5 -40.82 31.38 -15.16
C TYR A 5 -39.42 31.65 -15.72
N LYS A 6 -39.15 32.87 -16.23
CA LYS A 6 -37.81 33.27 -16.68
C LYS A 6 -36.83 33.34 -15.51
N LEU A 7 -37.28 33.83 -14.35
CA LEU A 7 -36.48 33.86 -13.13
C LEU A 7 -36.18 32.44 -12.61
N TYR A 8 -37.15 31.53 -12.64
CA TYR A 8 -36.93 30.12 -12.27
C TYR A 8 -35.97 29.40 -13.23
N ILE A 9 -36.05 29.66 -14.54
CA ILE A 9 -35.11 29.13 -15.54
C ILE A 9 -33.69 29.66 -15.28
N PHE A 10 -33.55 30.96 -14.97
CA PHE A 10 -32.26 31.56 -14.65
C PHE A 10 -31.65 30.96 -13.37
N ILE A 11 -32.44 30.76 -12.33
CA ILE A 11 -31.99 30.12 -11.08
C ILE A 11 -31.58 28.66 -11.32
N PHE A 12 -32.36 27.90 -12.11
CA PHE A 12 -32.03 26.51 -12.47
C PHE A 12 -30.72 26.40 -13.27
N SER A 13 -30.45 27.36 -14.16
CA SER A 13 -29.22 27.40 -14.95
C SER A 13 -27.95 27.58 -14.09
N ILE A 14 -28.06 28.21 -12.92
CA ILE A 14 -26.91 28.42 -12.01
C ILE A 14 -26.49 27.10 -11.35
N PHE A 15 -27.43 26.19 -11.09
CA PHE A 15 -27.13 24.88 -10.50
C PHE A 15 -26.36 23.94 -11.45
N LEU A 16 -26.45 24.15 -12.76
CA LEU A 16 -25.72 23.36 -13.76
C LEU A 16 -24.21 23.71 -13.83
N LEU A 17 -23.79 24.82 -13.21
CA LEU A 17 -22.38 25.26 -13.17
C LEU A 17 -21.65 24.83 -11.89
N ALA A 18 -22.30 24.10 -10.98
CA ALA A 18 -21.72 23.71 -9.70
C ALA A 18 -20.86 22.42 -9.75
N CYS A 19 -20.78 21.76 -10.90
CA CYS A 19 -19.92 20.58 -11.07
C CYS A 19 -18.46 21.01 -11.17
N LYS A 20 -17.66 20.72 -10.14
CA LYS A 20 -16.21 20.95 -10.11
C LYS A 20 -15.49 19.61 -10.20
N ASP A 21 -15.05 19.23 -11.40
CA ASP A 21 -14.37 17.95 -11.65
C ASP A 21 -12.97 17.86 -11.00
N GLU A 22 -12.38 19.00 -10.65
CA GLU A 22 -11.03 19.12 -10.11
C GLU A 22 -10.85 18.46 -8.74
N GLU A 23 -11.89 18.41 -7.89
CA GLU A 23 -11.81 17.86 -6.52
C GLU A 23 -11.99 16.33 -6.47
N LEU A 24 -12.33 15.69 -7.59
CA LEU A 24 -12.62 14.25 -7.67
C LEU A 24 -11.48 13.42 -8.27
N LYS A 25 -10.34 14.03 -8.59
CA LYS A 25 -9.19 13.31 -9.15
C LYS A 25 -8.55 12.47 -8.04
N ALA A 26 -8.72 11.15 -8.11
CA ALA A 26 -8.02 10.22 -7.24
C ALA A 26 -6.51 10.39 -7.42
N PRO A 27 -5.72 10.42 -6.33
CA PRO A 27 -4.26 10.47 -6.44
C PRO A 27 -3.77 9.21 -7.16
N VAL A 28 -2.85 9.41 -8.11
CA VAL A 28 -2.18 8.32 -8.83
C VAL A 28 -1.29 7.56 -7.83
N PRO A 29 -1.45 6.23 -7.68
CA PRO A 29 -0.64 5.45 -6.75
C PRO A 29 0.76 5.20 -7.33
N GLY A 30 1.72 4.91 -6.45
CA GLY A 30 2.95 4.22 -6.85
C GLY A 30 2.85 2.72 -6.59
N TYR A 31 3.82 1.95 -7.04
CA TYR A 31 3.82 0.49 -6.89
C TYR A 31 5.11 -0.01 -6.24
N ILE A 32 4.97 -1.03 -5.40
CA ILE A 32 6.08 -1.79 -4.84
C ILE A 32 5.94 -3.24 -5.28
N THR A 33 6.96 -3.78 -5.94
CA THR A 33 7.03 -5.19 -6.29
C THR A 33 8.01 -5.91 -5.37
N ILE A 34 7.59 -7.04 -4.81
CA ILE A 34 8.38 -7.90 -3.95
C ILE A 34 8.32 -9.31 -4.52
N ASP A 35 9.43 -9.76 -5.10
CA ASP A 35 9.50 -11.09 -5.71
C ASP A 35 9.73 -12.18 -4.66
N ASN A 36 10.69 -11.97 -3.77
CA ASN A 36 11.08 -12.92 -2.73
C ASN A 36 11.66 -12.21 -1.49
N ILE A 37 11.70 -12.93 -0.36
CA ILE A 37 12.39 -12.50 0.87
C ILE A 37 13.30 -13.64 1.32
N ASP A 38 14.61 -13.37 1.40
CA ASP A 38 15.60 -14.36 1.81
C ASP A 38 16.08 -14.13 3.25
N VAL A 39 16.32 -15.23 3.98
CA VAL A 39 16.98 -15.18 5.30
C VAL A 39 18.49 -15.26 5.14
N VAL A 40 19.18 -14.18 5.52
CA VAL A 40 20.64 -14.14 5.62
C VAL A 40 21.11 -14.45 7.04
N SER A 41 22.10 -15.34 7.16
CA SER A 41 22.72 -15.61 8.46
C SER A 41 23.68 -14.48 8.85
N SER A 42 23.67 -14.10 10.13
CA SER A 42 24.50 -13.04 10.69
C SER A 42 25.95 -13.45 11.01
N ALA A 43 26.26 -14.75 11.04
CA ALA A 43 27.61 -15.23 11.37
C ALA A 43 28.02 -16.42 10.51
N ALA A 44 29.27 -16.41 10.04
CA ALA A 44 29.83 -17.49 9.23
C ALA A 44 29.76 -18.83 9.99
N GLY A 45 29.03 -19.80 9.43
CA GLY A 45 28.89 -21.14 9.99
C GLY A 45 27.88 -21.28 11.14
N GLN A 46 27.09 -20.26 11.45
CA GLN A 46 26.00 -20.35 12.44
C GLN A 46 24.66 -20.02 11.78
N GLY A 47 23.56 -20.58 12.27
CA GLY A 47 22.21 -20.32 11.74
C GLY A 47 21.92 -20.99 10.38
N SER A 48 20.62 -21.15 10.08
CA SER A 48 20.13 -21.70 8.82
C SER A 48 19.61 -20.57 7.93
N THR A 49 19.97 -20.59 6.65
CA THR A 49 19.37 -19.74 5.61
C THR A 49 18.13 -20.37 4.97
N LYS A 50 17.74 -21.57 5.40
CA LYS A 50 16.47 -22.17 4.97
C LYS A 50 15.32 -21.42 5.63
N ASP A 51 14.39 -20.98 4.81
CA ASP A 51 13.15 -20.38 5.24
C ASP A 51 11.96 -20.90 4.42
N LYS A 52 10.77 -20.54 4.87
CA LYS A 52 9.51 -20.76 4.17
C LYS A 52 8.67 -19.49 4.30
N ILE A 53 9.26 -18.37 3.93
CA ILE A 53 8.57 -17.09 3.94
C ILE A 53 7.59 -17.08 2.77
N THR A 54 6.32 -16.91 3.08
CA THR A 54 5.24 -16.89 2.07
C THR A 54 4.59 -15.53 1.96
N ASP A 55 4.73 -14.68 2.98
CA ASP A 55 4.09 -13.38 3.03
C ASP A 55 5.11 -12.26 3.29
N ALA A 56 4.86 -11.10 2.70
CA ALA A 56 5.50 -9.83 3.02
C ALA A 56 4.56 -8.96 3.86
N TRP A 57 4.96 -8.64 5.07
CA TRP A 57 4.32 -7.61 5.90
C TRP A 57 4.98 -6.28 5.59
N VAL A 58 4.21 -5.37 4.99
CA VAL A 58 4.72 -4.11 4.46
C VAL A 58 4.27 -2.96 5.34
N PHE A 59 5.22 -2.12 5.73
CA PHE A 59 5.03 -0.93 6.53
C PHE A 59 5.60 0.28 5.80
N ILE A 60 4.87 1.39 5.84
CA ILE A 60 5.28 2.69 5.30
C ILE A 60 5.25 3.69 6.44
N ASP A 61 6.40 4.28 6.76
CA ASP A 61 6.57 5.19 7.90
C ASP A 61 6.01 4.61 9.21
N ASP A 62 6.38 3.35 9.47
CA ASP A 62 5.96 2.52 10.62
C ASP A 62 4.48 2.13 10.66
N ASN A 63 3.66 2.56 9.70
CA ASN A 63 2.27 2.17 9.59
C ASN A 63 2.13 0.88 8.79
N LEU A 64 1.43 -0.12 9.34
CA LEU A 64 1.13 -1.36 8.65
C LEU A 64 0.20 -1.07 7.46
N ILE A 65 0.67 -1.35 6.25
CA ILE A 65 -0.16 -1.32 5.04
C ILE A 65 -0.93 -2.62 4.88
N GLY A 66 -0.26 -3.74 5.17
CA GLY A 66 -0.89 -5.06 5.12
C GLY A 66 0.12 -6.20 5.06
N SER A 67 -0.41 -7.41 4.90
CA SER A 67 0.34 -8.63 4.63
C SER A 67 -0.05 -9.19 3.26
N PHE A 68 0.93 -9.47 2.42
CA PHE A 68 0.73 -9.84 1.03
C PHE A 68 1.48 -11.12 0.70
N GLU A 69 0.84 -12.05 0.00
CA GLU A 69 1.45 -13.32 -0.39
C GLU A 69 2.44 -13.12 -1.55
N LEU A 70 3.65 -13.67 -1.42
CA LEU A 70 4.73 -13.52 -2.40
C LEU A 70 4.55 -14.49 -3.59
N PRO A 71 4.99 -14.10 -4.81
CA PRO A 71 5.41 -12.75 -5.21
C PRO A 71 4.22 -11.78 -5.30
N THR A 72 4.45 -10.49 -5.06
CA THR A 72 3.37 -9.50 -5.01
C THR A 72 3.74 -8.14 -5.58
N THR A 73 2.72 -7.43 -6.08
CA THR A 73 2.79 -6.02 -6.45
C THR A 73 1.70 -5.27 -5.70
N ILE A 74 2.10 -4.23 -4.96
CA ILE A 74 1.23 -3.52 -4.01
C ILE A 74 1.08 -2.08 -4.47
N PRO A 75 -0.15 -1.58 -4.70
CA PRO A 75 -0.38 -0.16 -4.94
C PRO A 75 -0.28 0.61 -3.62
N ILE A 76 0.55 1.66 -3.61
CA ILE A 76 0.78 2.54 -2.48
C ILE A 76 0.28 3.94 -2.84
N GLN A 77 -0.72 4.41 -2.11
CA GLN A 77 -1.29 5.74 -2.32
C GLN A 77 -0.35 6.88 -1.87
N LYS A 78 0.52 6.60 -0.89
CA LYS A 78 1.49 7.57 -0.38
C LYS A 78 2.72 7.61 -1.27
N THR A 79 2.86 8.68 -2.05
CA THR A 79 4.01 8.94 -2.93
C THR A 79 4.98 9.95 -2.31
N GLY A 80 6.22 9.98 -2.79
CA GLY A 80 7.32 10.79 -2.25
C GLY A 80 8.24 9.99 -1.32
N ASN A 81 8.99 10.70 -0.47
CA ASN A 81 9.97 10.10 0.45
C ASN A 81 9.26 9.34 1.57
N VAL A 82 9.57 8.06 1.70
CA VAL A 82 8.99 7.18 2.72
C VAL A 82 10.04 6.24 3.30
N ARG A 83 9.86 5.85 4.56
CA ARG A 83 10.58 4.74 5.17
C ARG A 83 9.82 3.44 4.95
N LEU A 84 10.28 2.65 3.98
CA LEU A 84 9.77 1.32 3.72
C LEU A 84 10.37 0.33 4.72
N SER A 85 9.52 -0.43 5.41
CA SER A 85 9.94 -1.55 6.24
C SER A 85 9.17 -2.81 5.85
N ILE A 86 9.88 -3.89 5.57
CA ILE A 86 9.31 -5.18 5.15
C ILE A 86 9.72 -6.26 6.16
N ARG A 87 8.79 -7.16 6.47
CA ARG A 87 9.06 -8.32 7.31
C ARG A 87 8.48 -9.59 6.72
N GLY A 88 9.25 -10.68 6.78
CA GLY A 88 8.80 -12.00 6.36
C GLY A 88 7.73 -12.55 7.30
N GLY A 89 6.61 -12.97 6.72
CA GLY A 89 5.52 -13.70 7.38
C GLY A 89 5.57 -15.19 7.02
N ILE A 90 5.14 -16.00 7.98
CA ILE A 90 4.99 -17.45 7.82
C ILE A 90 3.58 -17.90 8.24
N PHE A 91 3.14 -19.05 7.75
CA PHE A 91 1.94 -19.71 8.26
C PHE A 91 2.13 -20.17 9.71
N ASN A 92 1.19 -19.81 10.58
CA ASN A 92 1.13 -20.30 11.95
C ASN A 92 0.63 -21.75 11.95
N ASN A 93 1.51 -22.70 12.27
CA ASN A 93 1.20 -24.13 12.44
C ASN A 93 0.61 -24.82 11.20
N GLY A 94 1.00 -24.41 9.99
CA GLY A 94 0.56 -25.05 8.74
C GLY A 94 -0.90 -24.80 8.34
N MET A 95 -1.64 -24.02 9.14
CA MET A 95 -2.97 -23.52 8.75
C MET A 95 -2.80 -22.23 7.95
N SER A 96 -3.10 -22.28 6.65
CA SER A 96 -2.98 -21.13 5.73
C SER A 96 -3.73 -19.89 6.20
N ASN A 97 -4.82 -20.05 6.94
CA ASN A 97 -5.67 -18.95 7.42
C ASN A 97 -5.11 -18.17 8.61
N SER A 98 -3.98 -18.59 9.20
CA SER A 98 -3.34 -17.88 10.32
C SER A 98 -1.95 -17.42 9.91
N ARG A 99 -1.83 -16.18 9.43
CA ARG A 99 -0.55 -15.57 9.06
C ARG A 99 0.00 -14.84 10.28
N LYS A 100 1.29 -15.01 10.59
CA LYS A 100 1.95 -14.29 11.67
C LYS A 100 3.31 -13.79 11.22
N ILE A 101 3.65 -12.59 11.68
CA ILE A 101 5.01 -12.08 11.63
C ILE A 101 5.90 -13.01 12.47
N TYR A 102 6.98 -13.53 11.89
CA TYR A 102 7.89 -14.39 12.63
C TYR A 102 8.82 -13.56 13.53
N PRO A 103 8.81 -13.75 14.86
CA PRO A 103 9.50 -12.86 15.81
C PRO A 103 11.04 -12.84 15.62
N PHE A 104 11.61 -13.89 15.05
CA PHE A 104 13.06 -14.03 14.87
C PHE A 104 13.60 -13.42 13.58
N TYR A 105 12.74 -12.97 12.65
CA TYR A 105 13.19 -12.24 11.47
C TYR A 105 13.30 -10.74 11.74
N ASN A 106 14.39 -10.15 11.27
CA ASN A 106 14.60 -8.71 11.27
C ASN A 106 13.76 -8.03 10.18
N PHE A 107 13.54 -6.73 10.36
CA PHE A 107 12.99 -5.90 9.30
C PHE A 107 14.05 -5.60 8.25
N TYR A 108 13.69 -5.76 6.99
CA TYR A 108 14.36 -5.06 5.90
C TYR A 108 13.87 -3.62 5.89
N ARG A 109 14.77 -2.64 5.95
CA ARG A 109 14.42 -1.21 5.99
C ARG A 109 15.14 -0.46 4.89
N LEU A 110 14.40 0.39 4.20
CA LEU A 110 14.90 1.21 3.11
C LEU A 110 14.17 2.56 3.10
N ASP A 111 14.92 3.64 3.18
CA ASP A 111 14.39 4.97 2.88
C ASP A 111 14.43 5.15 1.36
N THR A 112 13.26 5.32 0.74
CA THR A 112 13.12 5.40 -0.71
C THR A 112 12.07 6.43 -1.12
N ILE A 113 12.01 6.73 -2.41
CA ILE A 113 11.02 7.62 -3.01
C ILE A 113 10.07 6.76 -3.84
N ILE A 114 8.77 6.82 -3.51
CA ILE A 114 7.73 6.19 -4.30
C ILE A 114 7.22 7.19 -5.33
N ASN A 115 7.41 6.90 -6.61
CA ASN A 115 6.89 7.73 -7.69
C ASN A 115 5.46 7.30 -8.06
N PRO A 116 4.55 8.24 -8.33
CA PRO A 116 3.26 7.92 -8.95
C PRO A 116 3.47 7.41 -10.37
N GLU A 117 2.73 6.36 -10.76
CA GLU A 117 2.77 5.76 -12.11
C GLU A 117 1.41 5.81 -12.81
#